data_AF-A0A936GJM1-F1
#
_entry.id   AF-A0A936GJM1-F1
#
_cell.length_a   1.000
_cell.length_b   1.000
_cell.length_c   1.000
_cell.angle_alpha   90.00
_cell.angle_beta   90.00
_cell.angle_gamma   90.00
#
_symmetry.space_group_name_H-M   'P 1'
#
loop_
_entity.id
_entity.type
_entity.pdbx_description
1 polymer ?
#
loop_
_entity_poly.entity_id
_entity_poly.type
_entity_poly.pdbx_seq_one_letter_code
_entity_poly.pdbx_strand_id
1 'polypeptide(L)'
;METVQNQNMKQELKVTIQLAPGASAAEIELQPNQQFTAEGGSMIAMSPNVQMTTSTRTKQSGGIIRGLKRMISGESFFLNHYTA
;
A
#
# COMPACT_ATOMS: atom_id res chain seq x y z
N MET A 1 -19.73 15.98 -28.59
CA MET A 1 -20.18 16.22 -27.20
C MET A 1 -19.38 15.30 -26.31
N GLU A 2 -18.52 15.96 -25.52
CA GLU A 2 -17.59 15.54 -24.46
C GLU A 2 -17.09 14.08 -24.40
N THR A 3 -15.79 13.97 -24.70
CA THR A 3 -14.92 12.83 -24.44
C THR A 3 -14.73 12.65 -22.93
N VAL A 4 -15.07 11.47 -22.42
CA VAL A 4 -14.78 11.03 -21.05
C VAL A 4 -13.27 10.87 -20.87
N GLN A 5 -12.61 11.94 -20.42
CA GLN A 5 -11.22 11.88 -19.95
C GLN A 5 -11.23 11.40 -18.49
N ASN A 6 -11.38 10.09 -18.28
CA ASN A 6 -11.09 9.50 -16.97
C ASN A 6 -9.58 9.43 -16.79
N GLN A 7 -9.00 10.58 -16.41
CA GLN A 7 -7.61 10.70 -16.05
C GLN A 7 -7.48 10.20 -14.61
N ASN A 8 -6.98 8.97 -14.45
CA ASN A 8 -6.40 8.50 -13.20
C ASN A 8 -5.32 9.51 -12.79
N MET A 9 -5.69 10.50 -11.98
CA MET A 9 -4.75 11.39 -11.33
C MET A 9 -3.89 10.53 -10.42
N LYS A 10 -2.67 10.19 -10.86
CA LYS A 10 -1.64 9.70 -9.96
C LYS A 10 -1.35 10.85 -8.99
N GLN A 11 -1.95 10.79 -7.81
CA GLN A 11 -1.63 11.73 -6.75
C GLN A 11 -0.16 11.51 -6.39
N GLU A 12 0.65 12.56 -6.56
CA GLU A 12 2.08 12.49 -6.23
C GLU A 12 2.23 12.35 -4.72
N LEU A 13 2.88 11.25 -4.30
CA LEU A 13 3.20 11.01 -2.89
C LEU A 13 4.51 11.71 -2.58
N LYS A 14 4.53 12.50 -1.50
CA LYS A 14 5.77 13.07 -0.99
C LYS A 14 6.48 12.00 -0.17
N VAL A 15 7.65 11.58 -0.64
CA VAL A 15 8.47 10.52 -0.06
C VAL A 15 9.84 11.07 0.29
N THR A 16 10.24 10.94 1.56
CA THR A 16 11.59 11.28 2.03
C THR A 16 12.27 10.01 2.50
N ILE A 17 13.45 9.70 1.94
CA ILE A 17 14.28 8.59 2.41
C ILE A 17 15.16 9.07 3.55
N GLN A 18 15.01 8.45 4.71
CA GLN A 18 15.82 8.66 5.89
C GLN A 18 16.79 7.49 6.09
N LEU A 19 17.85 7.69 6.89
CA LEU A 19 18.74 6.62 7.38
C LEU A 19 19.46 5.80 6.27
N ALA A 20 19.64 6.40 5.10
CA ALA A 20 20.34 5.78 3.98
C ALA A 20 21.86 5.64 4.23
N PRO A 21 22.53 4.63 3.63
CA PRO A 21 21.97 3.56 2.81
C PRO A 21 21.62 2.28 3.58
N GLY A 22 22.21 2.07 4.77
CA GLY A 22 22.23 0.77 5.45
C GLY A 22 20.96 0.39 6.20
N ALA A 23 20.15 1.37 6.61
CA ALA A 23 18.92 1.16 7.38
C ALA A 23 17.81 2.09 6.87
N SER A 24 17.70 2.22 5.54
CA SER A 24 16.82 3.20 4.91
C SER A 24 15.37 3.03 5.33
N ALA A 25 14.72 4.13 5.70
CA ALA A 25 13.30 4.20 6.01
C ALA A 25 12.63 5.25 5.11
N ALA A 26 11.44 4.96 4.60
CA ALA A 26 10.66 5.91 3.81
C ALA A 26 9.63 6.60 4.70
N GLU A 27 9.72 7.92 4.81
CA GLU A 27 8.67 8.77 5.40
C GLU A 27 7.73 9.22 4.28
N ILE A 28 6.43 8.95 4.46
CA ILE A 28 5.38 9.28 3.50
C ILE A 28 4.48 10.35 4.10
N GLU A 29 4.32 11.47 3.40
CA GLU A 29 3.35 12.51 3.76
C GLU A 29 2.09 12.34 2.90
N LEU A 30 0.94 12.16 3.56
CA LEU A 30 -0.36 12.02 2.93
C LEU A 30 -1.17 13.30 3.10
N GLN A 31 -1.65 13.85 1.99
CA GLN A 31 -2.66 14.92 1.98
C GLN A 31 -4.05 14.35 2.33
N PRO A 32 -5.03 15.18 2.72
CA PRO A 32 -6.38 14.70 3.03
C PRO A 32 -6.98 13.86 1.90
N ASN A 33 -7.51 12.67 2.24
CA ASN A 33 -8.07 11.67 1.32
C ASN A 33 -7.03 10.98 0.40
N GLN A 34 -5.74 11.24 0.57
CA GLN A 34 -4.69 10.58 -0.19
C GLN A 34 -4.44 9.17 0.36
N GLN A 35 -4.20 8.23 -0.54
CA GLN A 35 -4.03 6.82 -0.19
C GLN A 35 -2.68 6.28 -0.64
N PHE A 36 -2.13 5.39 0.17
CA PHE A 36 -0.90 4.67 -0.13
C PHE A 36 -1.05 3.20 0.28
N THR A 37 -0.42 2.29 -0.46
CA THR A 37 -0.42 0.86 -0.15
C THR A 37 1.00 0.36 0.01
N ALA A 38 1.25 -0.37 1.10
CA ALA A 38 2.53 -1.03 1.35
C ALA A 38 2.32 -2.51 1.70
N GLU A 39 3.42 -3.25 1.68
CA GLU A 39 3.44 -4.63 2.17
C GLU A 39 3.18 -4.68 3.67
N GLY A 40 2.48 -5.72 4.11
CA GLY A 40 2.30 -5.99 5.54
C GLY A 40 3.67 -6.16 6.22
N GLY A 41 3.83 -5.53 7.38
CA GLY A 41 5.08 -5.57 8.16
C GLY A 41 6.12 -4.52 7.77
N SER A 42 5.87 -3.67 6.77
CA SER A 42 6.78 -2.58 6.39
C SER A 42 6.67 -1.31 7.25
N MET A 43 5.62 -1.18 8.07
CA MET A 43 5.34 0.02 8.86
C MET A 43 6.22 0.08 10.12
N ILE A 44 6.86 1.23 10.33
CA ILE A 44 7.61 1.55 11.55
C ILE A 44 6.72 2.33 12.52
N ALA A 45 6.06 3.39 12.05
CA ALA A 45 5.14 4.24 12.81
C ALA A 45 4.18 4.98 11.85
N MET A 46 3.08 5.51 12.39
CA MET A 46 2.14 6.37 11.67
C MET A 46 1.49 7.40 12.61
N SER A 47 1.01 8.52 12.06
CA SER A 47 0.26 9.54 12.78
C SER A 47 -1.16 9.04 13.16
N PRO A 48 -1.76 9.50 14.26
CA PRO A 48 -3.05 8.99 14.75
C PRO A 48 -4.25 9.30 13.84
N ASN A 49 -4.12 10.27 12.93
CA ASN A 49 -5.13 10.62 11.95
C ASN A 49 -5.09 9.73 10.68
N VAL A 50 -4.10 8.85 10.55
CA VAL A 50 -4.00 7.93 9.42
C VAL A 50 -4.76 6.64 9.73
N GLN A 51 -5.68 6.28 8.84
CA GLN A 51 -6.44 5.05 8.90
C GLN A 51 -5.74 3.95 8.10
N MET A 52 -5.68 2.73 8.66
CA MET A 52 -5.07 1.57 8.01
C MET A 52 -6.10 0.45 7.85
N THR A 53 -6.19 -0.11 6.64
CA THR A 53 -6.94 -1.35 6.37
C THR A 53 -6.01 -2.39 5.78
N THR A 54 -6.00 -3.59 6.34
CA THR A 54 -5.26 -4.73 5.77
C THR A 54 -6.17 -5.53 4.86
N SER A 55 -5.70 -5.82 3.64
CA SER A 55 -6.36 -6.73 2.72
C SER A 55 -5.40 -7.84 2.28
N THR A 56 -5.98 -8.96 1.86
CA THR A 56 -5.23 -9.94 1.07
C THR A 56 -5.53 -9.68 -0.40
N ARG A 57 -4.56 -9.87 -1.29
CA ARG A 57 -4.73 -9.66 -2.74
C ARG A 57 -5.75 -10.62 -3.38
N THR A 58 -6.34 -11.51 -2.59
CA THR A 58 -7.29 -12.55 -2.98
C THR A 58 -8.74 -12.06 -2.81
N LYS A 59 -9.18 -11.11 -3.65
CA LYS A 59 -10.62 -10.75 -3.73
C LYS A 59 -11.48 -11.79 -4.45
N GLN A 60 -10.91 -12.90 -4.95
CA GLN A 60 -11.64 -13.94 -5.67
C GLN A 60 -11.64 -15.28 -4.93
N SER A 61 -12.86 -15.78 -4.76
CA SER A 61 -13.37 -17.08 -4.30
C SER A 61 -12.62 -18.28 -4.89
N GLY A 62 -11.37 -18.49 -4.46
CA GLY A 62 -10.47 -19.46 -5.05
C GLY A 62 -9.50 -20.09 -4.06
N GLY A 63 -9.98 -20.52 -2.88
CA GLY A 63 -9.43 -21.65 -2.13
C GLY A 63 -8.07 -21.48 -1.43
N ILE A 64 -8.00 -22.03 -0.22
CA ILE A 64 -6.80 -22.20 0.63
C ILE A 64 -5.57 -22.66 -0.18
N ILE A 65 -5.77 -23.49 -1.21
CA ILE A 65 -4.71 -24.02 -2.10
C ILE A 65 -4.01 -22.93 -2.91
N ARG A 66 -4.74 -21.92 -3.43
CA ARG A 66 -4.09 -20.78 -4.14
C ARG A 66 -3.35 -19.86 -3.17
N GLY A 67 -3.82 -19.74 -1.94
CA GLY A 67 -3.11 -19.04 -0.87
C GLY A 67 -1.78 -19.71 -0.53
N LEU A 68 -1.81 -21.03 -0.32
CA LEU A 68 -0.61 -21.81 -0.01
C LEU A 68 0.43 -21.79 -1.15
N LYS A 69 0.00 -21.91 -2.41
CA LYS A 69 0.91 -21.81 -3.58
C LYS A 69 1.63 -20.46 -3.67
N ARG A 70 0.98 -19.36 -3.25
CA ARG A 70 1.56 -18.01 -3.24
C ARG A 70 2.48 -17.76 -2.06
N MET A 71 2.17 -18.34 -0.89
CA MET A 71 3.11 -18.33 0.24
C MET A 71 4.44 -18.99 -0.15
N ILE A 72 4.38 -20.08 -0.94
CA ILE A 72 5.58 -20.75 -1.45
C ILE A 72 6.32 -19.89 -2.50
N SER A 73 5.62 -19.01 -3.24
CA SER A 73 6.27 -18.10 -4.20
C SER A 73 6.88 -16.85 -3.56
N GLY A 74 6.74 -16.67 -2.24
CA GLY A 74 7.33 -15.54 -1.51
C GLY A 74 6.70 -14.18 -1.80
N GLU A 75 5.54 -14.13 -2.46
CA GLU A 75 4.82 -12.87 -2.67
C GLU A 75 4.15 -12.39 -1.38
N SER A 76 4.17 -11.08 -1.13
CA SER A 76 3.52 -10.49 0.05
C SER A 76 2.01 -10.76 0.03
N PHE A 77 1.53 -11.54 1.02
CA PHE A 77 0.14 -12.00 1.09
C PHE A 77 -0.80 -10.92 1.64
N PHE A 78 -0.26 -10.01 2.46
CA PHE A 78 -0.98 -8.96 3.14
C PHE A 78 -0.54 -7.60 2.62
N LEU A 79 -1.49 -6.77 2.24
CA LEU A 79 -1.29 -5.39 1.83
C LEU A 79 -1.97 -4.48 2.86
N ASN A 80 -1.26 -3.46 3.32
CA ASN A 80 -1.82 -2.42 4.17
C ASN A 80 -2.13 -1.19 3.32
N HIS A 81 -3.36 -0.70 3.42
CA HIS A 81 -3.84 0.51 2.78
C HIS A 81 -3.94 1.62 3.82
N TYR A 82 -3.19 2.69 3.63
CA TYR A 82 -3.16 3.87 4.50
C TYR A 82 -3.90 5.02 3.85
N THR A 83 -4.73 5.72 4.61
CA THR A 83 -5.49 6.90 4.17
C THR A 83 -5.41 7.97 5.25
N ALA A 84 -5.08 9.21 4.86
CA ALA A 84 -5.17 10.38 5.75
C ALA A 84 -6.54 11.04 5.72
#